data_AF-A0A1J7JDT3-F1
#
_entry.id   AF-A0A1J7JDT3-F1
#
_cell.length_a   1.000
_cell.length_b   1.000
_cell.length_c   1.000
_cell.angle_alpha   90.00
_cell.angle_beta   90.00
_cell.angle_gamma   90.00
#
_symmetry.space_group_name_H-M   'P 1'
#
loop_
_entity.id
_entity.type
_entity.pdbx_description
1 polymer ?
#
loop_
_entity_poly.entity_id
_entity_poly.type
_entity_poly.pdbx_seq_one_letter_code
_entity_poly.pdbx_strand_id
1 'polypeptide(L)'
;MGSGSAEAAGVMSFFAVVYGFIIGWAGCAADYNVRMPRDTSRTKLSLSIWGGNFCGAVATEVLGAAFMTAVAADPAFAAAYDDRGIGGVLGQALIPIHGFGKFLLVLLALSIIGCNLVNIYSLAFMCQNFHPIMIRVPRFVWTLLGSAAYIAVAIAGENSFAAVLESFLSIIGYYTTPFLACVAIEHFLFRKGKYPLEDWNNMDVLPYGIAGIAALVMAFVGAVLAMDQEWYHGVVSRAVKPDGAELGWIFSLIFSVVAFIPVRYLEKKYTGR
;
A
#
# COMPACT_ATOMS: atom_id res chain seq x y z
N MET A 1 -27.52 -10.08 6.19
CA MET A 1 -26.72 -9.55 5.07
C MET A 1 -27.62 -8.67 4.22
N GLY A 2 -27.17 -7.47 3.88
CA GLY A 2 -27.90 -6.57 2.99
C GLY A 2 -27.91 -7.12 1.56
N SER A 3 -28.73 -6.52 0.70
CA SER A 3 -28.76 -6.81 -0.74
C SER A 3 -28.94 -5.51 -1.53
N GLY A 4 -28.50 -5.51 -2.79
CA GLY A 4 -28.60 -4.34 -3.67
C GLY A 4 -27.29 -3.58 -3.85
N SER A 5 -27.37 -2.39 -4.45
CA SER A 5 -26.19 -1.60 -4.84
C SER A 5 -25.42 -1.01 -3.65
N ALA A 6 -26.09 -0.78 -2.51
CA ALA A 6 -25.44 -0.33 -1.27
C ALA A 6 -24.46 -1.38 -0.71
N GLU A 7 -24.88 -2.66 -0.65
CA GLU A 7 -24.02 -3.75 -0.20
C GLU A 7 -22.83 -3.94 -1.16
N ALA A 8 -23.08 -3.85 -2.47
CA ALA A 8 -22.03 -3.95 -3.48
C ALA A 8 -20.99 -2.83 -3.35
N ALA A 9 -21.42 -1.59 -3.05
CA ALA A 9 -20.53 -0.48 -2.75
C ALA A 9 -19.68 -0.74 -1.50
N GLY A 10 -20.30 -1.21 -0.40
CA GLY A 10 -19.59 -1.57 0.82
C GLY A 10 -18.53 -2.66 0.60
N VAL A 11 -18.85 -3.70 -0.18
CA VAL A 11 -17.89 -4.76 -0.55
C VAL A 11 -16.73 -4.20 -1.38
N MET A 12 -17.01 -3.29 -2.32
CA MET A 12 -15.97 -2.66 -3.14
C MET A 12 -15.03 -1.77 -2.32
N SER A 13 -15.58 -0.98 -1.39
CA SER A 13 -14.77 -0.16 -0.48
C SER A 13 -13.94 -1.04 0.47
N PHE A 14 -14.52 -2.13 1.01
CA PHE A 14 -13.76 -3.11 1.79
C PHE A 14 -12.61 -3.72 0.98
N PHE A 15 -12.87 -4.12 -0.27
CA PHE A 15 -11.82 -4.60 -1.16
C PHE A 15 -10.73 -3.56 -1.40
N ALA A 16 -11.10 -2.30 -1.61
CA ALA A 16 -10.15 -1.21 -1.83
C ALA A 16 -9.22 -0.99 -0.64
N VAL A 17 -9.74 -1.07 0.60
CA VAL A 17 -8.94 -0.94 1.83
C VAL A 17 -7.95 -2.10 1.96
N VAL A 18 -8.42 -3.35 1.83
CA VAL A 18 -7.56 -4.55 1.92
C VAL A 18 -6.50 -4.54 0.81
N TYR A 19 -6.90 -4.14 -0.40
CA TYR A 19 -6.01 -4.00 -1.53
C TYR A 19 -4.94 -2.94 -1.30
N GLY A 20 -5.33 -1.74 -0.81
CA GLY A 20 -4.43 -0.64 -0.50
C GLY A 20 -3.35 -1.02 0.52
N PHE A 21 -3.73 -1.84 1.53
CA PHE A 21 -2.78 -2.35 2.51
C PHE A 21 -1.74 -3.30 1.90
N ILE A 22 -2.17 -4.27 1.10
CA ILE A 22 -1.28 -5.30 0.56
C ILE A 22 -0.41 -4.75 -0.57
N ILE A 23 -0.96 -3.91 -1.44
CA ILE A 23 -0.27 -3.48 -2.65
C ILE A 23 0.98 -2.65 -2.37
N GLY A 24 1.02 -1.89 -1.26
CA GLY A 24 2.19 -1.08 -0.88
C GLY A 24 3.48 -1.91 -0.77
N TRP A 25 3.36 -3.19 -0.39
CA TRP A 25 4.51 -4.10 -0.26
C TRP A 25 5.09 -4.55 -1.59
N ALA A 26 4.32 -4.48 -2.67
CA ALA A 26 4.77 -4.92 -3.99
C ALA A 26 5.96 -4.09 -4.51
N GLY A 27 6.01 -2.80 -4.19
CA GLY A 27 7.14 -1.93 -4.54
C GLY A 27 8.44 -2.30 -3.82
N CYS A 28 8.34 -2.85 -2.61
CA CYS A 28 9.48 -3.25 -1.78
C CYS A 28 9.90 -4.72 -2.02
N ALA A 29 9.14 -5.49 -2.81
CA ALA A 29 9.39 -6.91 -3.01
C ALA A 29 10.79 -7.21 -3.58
N ALA A 30 11.35 -6.30 -4.40
CA ALA A 30 12.69 -6.46 -4.94
C ALA A 30 13.77 -6.39 -3.85
N ASP A 31 13.59 -5.53 -2.84
CA ASP A 31 14.58 -5.31 -1.77
C ASP A 31 14.85 -6.57 -0.94
N TYR A 32 13.82 -7.40 -0.77
CA TYR A 32 13.90 -8.65 0.01
C TYR A 32 14.36 -9.84 -0.80
N ASN A 33 14.18 -9.82 -2.12
CA ASN A 33 14.49 -10.94 -2.99
C ASN A 33 15.85 -10.79 -3.72
N VAL A 34 16.56 -9.67 -3.54
CA VAL A 34 17.87 -9.39 -4.18
C VAL A 34 18.93 -10.47 -3.93
N ARG A 35 18.88 -11.13 -2.77
CA ARG A 35 19.88 -12.15 -2.37
C ARG A 35 19.48 -13.58 -2.74
N MET A 36 18.36 -13.77 -3.44
CA MET A 36 17.95 -15.13 -3.83
C MET A 36 18.87 -15.71 -4.92
N PRO A 37 19.17 -17.02 -4.87
CA PRO A 37 19.89 -17.70 -5.93
C PRO A 37 19.20 -17.51 -7.29
N ARG A 38 20.00 -17.37 -8.35
CA ARG A 38 19.49 -17.20 -9.73
C ARG A 38 18.63 -18.37 -10.20
N ASP A 39 18.90 -19.57 -9.66
CA ASP A 39 18.21 -20.81 -10.03
C ASP A 39 16.89 -21.04 -9.28
N THR A 40 16.45 -20.08 -8.46
CA THR A 40 15.17 -20.19 -7.76
C THR A 40 14.00 -20.22 -8.74
N SER A 41 13.18 -21.27 -8.65
CA SER A 41 11.98 -21.42 -9.48
C SER A 41 10.99 -20.26 -9.24
N ARG A 42 10.64 -19.55 -10.32
CA ARG A 42 9.70 -18.42 -10.29
C ARG A 42 8.35 -18.81 -9.70
N THR A 43 7.80 -19.96 -10.08
CA THR A 43 6.50 -20.42 -9.59
C THR A 43 6.52 -20.74 -8.10
N LYS A 44 7.58 -21.40 -7.62
CA LYS A 44 7.73 -21.67 -6.18
C LYS A 44 7.86 -20.38 -5.39
N LEU A 45 8.66 -19.44 -5.89
CA LEU A 45 8.82 -18.13 -5.26
C LEU A 45 7.49 -17.37 -5.18
N SER A 46 6.77 -17.26 -6.30
CA SER A 46 5.48 -16.57 -6.34
C SER A 46 4.43 -17.22 -5.44
N LEU A 47 4.33 -18.56 -5.43
CA LEU A 47 3.38 -19.27 -4.57
C LEU A 47 3.73 -19.15 -3.08
N SER A 48 5.02 -19.17 -2.73
CA SER A 48 5.46 -18.97 -1.35
C SER A 48 5.17 -17.55 -0.86
N ILE A 49 5.44 -16.53 -1.68
CA ILE A 49 5.12 -15.13 -1.36
C ILE A 49 3.60 -14.96 -1.21
N TRP A 50 2.84 -15.46 -2.19
CA TRP A 50 1.38 -15.38 -2.15
C TRP A 50 0.80 -16.12 -0.95
N GLY A 51 1.24 -17.34 -0.67
CA GLY A 51 0.75 -18.15 0.45
C GLY A 51 1.11 -17.55 1.80
N GLY A 52 2.33 -17.04 1.96
CA GLY A 52 2.74 -16.34 3.18
C GLY A 52 1.91 -15.10 3.44
N ASN A 53 1.72 -14.27 2.41
CA ASN A 53 0.92 -13.04 2.53
C ASN A 53 -0.57 -13.34 2.75
N PHE A 54 -1.13 -14.32 2.03
CA PHE A 54 -2.52 -14.75 2.17
C PHE A 54 -2.80 -15.25 3.58
N CYS A 55 -2.00 -16.20 4.09
CA CYS A 55 -2.22 -16.75 5.42
C CYS A 55 -2.03 -15.70 6.53
N GLY A 56 -1.02 -14.83 6.41
CA GLY A 56 -0.77 -13.77 7.38
C GLY A 56 -1.87 -12.70 7.40
N ALA A 57 -2.29 -12.23 6.22
CA ALA A 57 -3.35 -11.23 6.09
C ALA A 57 -4.70 -11.80 6.54
N VAL A 58 -5.11 -12.96 6.02
CA VAL A 58 -6.42 -13.57 6.34
C VAL A 58 -6.57 -13.83 7.84
N ALA A 59 -5.53 -14.34 8.51
CA ALA A 59 -5.60 -14.56 9.96
C ALA A 59 -5.86 -13.27 10.73
N THR A 60 -5.21 -12.16 10.32
CA THR A 60 -5.34 -10.86 10.96
C THR A 60 -6.68 -10.20 10.66
N GLU A 61 -7.14 -10.30 9.41
CA GLU A 61 -8.44 -9.76 8.96
C GLU A 61 -9.61 -10.48 9.64
N VAL A 62 -9.57 -11.81 9.74
CA VAL A 62 -10.59 -12.60 10.46
C VAL A 62 -10.63 -12.22 11.93
N LEU A 63 -9.47 -12.01 12.55
CA LEU A 63 -9.39 -11.54 13.94
C LEU A 63 -9.99 -10.14 14.09
N GLY A 64 -9.69 -9.22 13.17
CA GLY A 64 -10.28 -7.88 13.14
C GLY A 64 -11.80 -7.93 13.00
N ALA A 65 -12.32 -8.75 12.08
CA ALA A 65 -13.75 -8.95 11.90
C ALA A 65 -14.42 -9.53 13.15
N ALA A 66 -13.76 -10.48 13.84
CA ALA A 66 -14.25 -11.03 15.10
C ALA A 66 -14.34 -9.95 16.19
N PHE A 67 -13.34 -9.08 16.30
CA PHE A 67 -13.36 -7.96 17.25
C PHE A 67 -14.45 -6.94 16.94
N MET A 68 -14.63 -6.55 15.68
CA MET A 68 -15.70 -5.63 15.31
C MET A 68 -17.10 -6.23 15.49
N THR A 69 -17.23 -7.55 15.31
CA THR A 69 -18.47 -8.26 15.65
C THR A 69 -18.73 -8.25 17.17
N ALA A 70 -17.68 -8.40 17.99
CA ALA A 70 -17.79 -8.30 19.45
C ALA A 70 -18.18 -6.89 19.91
N VAL A 71 -17.62 -5.85 19.27
CA VAL A 71 -18.03 -4.45 19.49
C VAL A 71 -19.52 -4.23 19.21
N ALA A 72 -20.05 -4.82 18.14
CA ALA A 72 -21.47 -4.73 17.83
C ALA A 72 -22.38 -5.54 18.79
N ALA A 73 -21.84 -6.59 19.41
CA ALA A 73 -22.61 -7.51 20.26
C ALA A 73 -22.59 -7.15 21.75
N ASP A 74 -21.52 -6.50 22.25
CA ASP A 74 -21.30 -6.25 23.67
C ASP A 74 -20.99 -4.76 23.96
N PRO A 75 -21.82 -4.09 24.80
CA PRO A 75 -21.59 -2.70 25.21
C PRO A 75 -20.23 -2.42 25.84
N ALA A 76 -19.59 -3.40 26.50
CA ALA A 76 -18.27 -3.23 27.10
C ALA A 76 -17.18 -3.09 26.03
N PHE A 77 -17.29 -3.84 24.94
CA PHE A 77 -16.39 -3.71 23.78
C PHE A 77 -16.64 -2.41 23.03
N ALA A 78 -17.90 -1.98 22.89
CA ALA A 78 -18.25 -0.67 22.32
C ALA A 78 -17.66 0.49 23.14
N ALA A 79 -17.86 0.49 24.46
CA ALA A 79 -17.31 1.55 25.33
C ALA A 79 -15.77 1.61 25.29
N ALA A 80 -15.10 0.45 25.16
CA ALA A 80 -13.66 0.43 25.04
C ALA A 80 -13.14 0.89 23.67
N TYR A 81 -13.91 0.65 22.61
CA TYR A 81 -13.63 1.21 21.29
C TYR A 81 -13.78 2.74 21.31
N ASP A 82 -14.82 3.26 21.96
CA ASP A 82 -15.05 4.71 22.05
C ASP A 82 -13.99 5.42 22.91
N ASP A 83 -13.50 4.80 23.99
CA ASP A 83 -12.47 5.39 24.88
C ASP A 83 -11.05 5.35 24.27
N ARG A 84 -10.67 4.23 23.61
CA ARG A 84 -9.27 3.97 23.22
C ARG A 84 -9.08 3.33 21.84
N GLY A 85 -10.12 3.34 21.00
CA GLY A 85 -10.11 2.74 19.67
C GLY A 85 -9.73 1.26 19.68
N ILE A 86 -8.94 0.86 18.68
CA ILE A 86 -8.53 -0.54 18.47
C ILE A 86 -7.73 -1.08 19.67
N GLY A 87 -6.89 -0.25 20.30
CA GLY A 87 -6.12 -0.65 21.48
C GLY A 87 -7.00 -0.98 22.68
N GLY A 88 -8.12 -0.29 22.85
CA GLY A 88 -9.12 -0.56 23.88
C GLY A 88 -9.82 -1.91 23.68
N VAL A 89 -10.21 -2.20 22.45
CA VAL A 89 -10.86 -3.47 22.07
C VAL A 89 -9.96 -4.68 22.32
N LEU A 90 -8.69 -4.59 21.92
CA LEU A 90 -7.69 -5.62 22.20
C LEU A 90 -7.46 -5.78 23.71
N GLY A 91 -7.48 -4.67 24.45
CA GLY A 91 -7.37 -4.65 25.90
C GLY A 91 -8.51 -5.38 26.58
N GLN A 92 -9.76 -5.10 26.17
CA GLN A 92 -10.97 -5.75 26.70
C GLN A 92 -10.93 -7.27 26.50
N ALA A 93 -10.51 -7.72 25.32
CA ALA A 93 -10.43 -9.14 25.00
C ALA A 93 -9.47 -9.91 25.93
N LEU A 94 -8.47 -9.23 26.50
CA LEU A 94 -7.44 -9.82 27.34
C LEU A 94 -7.71 -9.68 28.85
N ILE A 95 -8.79 -8.98 29.25
CA ILE A 95 -9.23 -8.87 30.65
C ILE A 95 -9.45 -10.24 31.33
N PRO A 96 -10.05 -11.25 30.68
CA PRO A 96 -10.29 -12.56 31.30
C PRO A 96 -9.02 -13.28 31.77
N ILE A 97 -7.86 -12.93 31.20
CA ILE A 97 -6.56 -13.54 31.52
C ILE A 97 -5.76 -12.70 32.53
N HIS A 98 -6.41 -11.68 33.13
CA HIS A 98 -5.91 -10.84 34.20
C HIS A 98 -4.48 -10.29 33.92
N GLY A 99 -3.53 -10.52 34.84
CA GLY A 99 -2.18 -9.96 34.77
C GLY A 99 -1.39 -10.42 33.54
N PHE A 100 -1.63 -11.63 33.04
CA PHE A 100 -0.96 -12.12 31.84
C PHE A 100 -1.48 -11.45 30.57
N GLY A 101 -2.75 -11.06 30.53
CA GLY A 101 -3.31 -10.27 29.43
C GLY A 101 -2.60 -8.92 29.24
N LYS A 102 -2.26 -8.24 30.34
CA LYS A 102 -1.47 -6.98 30.29
C LYS A 102 -0.06 -7.21 29.73
N PHE A 103 0.57 -8.33 30.09
CA PHE A 103 1.87 -8.70 29.54
C PHE A 103 1.80 -8.96 28.03
N LEU A 104 0.76 -9.66 27.55
CA LEU A 104 0.54 -9.90 26.13
C LEU A 104 0.31 -8.59 25.35
N LEU A 105 -0.42 -7.62 25.93
CA LEU A 105 -0.59 -6.30 25.31
C LEU A 105 0.76 -5.57 25.14
N VAL A 106 1.64 -5.65 26.13
CA VAL A 106 2.99 -5.05 26.04
C VAL A 106 3.80 -5.75 24.94
N LEU A 107 3.77 -7.09 24.88
CA LEU A 107 4.44 -7.83 23.81
C LEU A 107 3.89 -7.48 22.42
N LEU A 108 2.58 -7.33 22.30
CA LEU A 108 1.93 -6.90 21.06
C LEU A 108 2.38 -5.50 20.66
N ALA A 109 2.43 -4.55 21.60
CA ALA A 109 2.94 -3.21 21.34
C ALA A 109 4.41 -3.22 20.88
N LEU A 110 5.26 -4.05 21.51
CA LEU A 110 6.67 -4.19 21.10
C LEU A 110 6.83 -4.87 19.73
N SER A 111 5.88 -5.73 19.31
CA SER A 111 5.93 -6.38 17.99
C SER A 111 5.89 -5.38 16.83
N ILE A 112 5.29 -4.20 17.05
CA ILE A 112 5.21 -3.10 16.07
C ILE A 112 6.61 -2.61 15.68
N ILE A 113 7.60 -2.70 16.58
CA ILE A 113 8.99 -2.35 16.30
C ILE A 113 9.57 -3.26 15.21
N GLY A 114 9.29 -4.56 15.29
CA GLY A 114 9.73 -5.54 14.31
C GLY A 114 9.14 -5.28 12.92
N CYS A 115 7.85 -4.93 12.86
CA CYS A 115 7.18 -4.56 11.61
C CYS A 115 7.82 -3.30 10.99
N ASN A 116 8.08 -2.26 11.79
CA ASN A 116 8.65 -1.01 11.31
C ASN A 116 10.12 -1.12 10.86
N LEU A 117 10.89 -2.05 11.43
CA LEU A 117 12.27 -2.28 11.01
C LEU A 117 12.38 -2.63 9.52
N VAL A 118 11.42 -3.42 9.03
CA VAL A 118 11.32 -3.80 7.61
C VAL A 118 10.98 -2.57 6.75
N ASN A 119 10.00 -1.77 7.16
CA ASN A 119 9.62 -0.56 6.43
C ASN A 119 10.76 0.46 6.32
N ILE A 120 11.49 0.68 7.42
CA ILE A 120 12.58 1.66 7.46
C ILE A 120 13.78 1.23 6.64
N TYR A 121 14.00 -0.09 6.54
CA TYR A 121 15.01 -0.68 5.67
C TYR A 121 14.74 -0.30 4.21
N SER A 122 13.53 -0.52 3.70
CA SER A 122 13.15 -0.16 2.33
C SER A 122 13.16 1.35 2.09
N LEU A 123 12.69 2.16 3.06
CA LEU A 123 12.72 3.61 2.96
C LEU A 123 14.14 4.14 2.65
N ALA A 124 15.15 3.63 3.37
CA ALA A 124 16.52 4.06 3.16
C ALA A 124 17.05 3.72 1.76
N PHE A 125 16.65 2.57 1.19
CA PHE A 125 17.01 2.24 -0.19
C PHE A 125 16.30 3.12 -1.21
N MET A 126 15.02 3.43 -0.99
CA MET A 126 14.27 4.33 -1.87
C MET A 126 14.90 5.73 -1.92
N CYS A 127 15.31 6.27 -0.77
CA CYS A 127 16.05 7.55 -0.72
C CYS A 127 17.38 7.49 -1.49
N GLN A 128 18.13 6.39 -1.36
CA GLN A 128 19.40 6.21 -2.06
C GLN A 128 19.22 6.04 -3.58
N ASN A 129 18.12 5.43 -4.03
CA ASN A 129 17.83 5.23 -5.45
C ASN A 129 17.42 6.51 -6.19
N PHE A 130 17.01 7.57 -5.48
CA PHE A 130 16.49 8.78 -6.13
C PHE A 130 17.59 9.65 -6.76
N HIS A 131 18.80 9.71 -6.18
CA HIS A 131 19.90 10.45 -6.77
C HIS A 131 21.27 9.90 -6.35
N PRO A 132 22.29 9.86 -7.22
CA PRO A 132 23.64 9.38 -6.88
C PRO A 132 24.29 10.07 -5.67
N ILE A 133 23.94 11.33 -5.40
CA ILE A 133 24.41 12.06 -4.21
C ILE A 133 23.85 11.45 -2.92
N MET A 134 22.60 10.97 -2.94
CA MET A 134 21.94 10.41 -1.76
C MET A 134 22.50 9.03 -1.36
N ILE A 135 23.17 8.33 -2.29
CA ILE A 135 23.94 7.11 -2.01
C ILE A 135 25.12 7.41 -1.06
N ARG A 136 25.69 8.62 -1.11
CA ARG A 136 26.83 9.01 -0.25
C ARG A 136 26.44 9.17 1.22
N VAL A 137 25.16 9.40 1.50
CA VAL A 137 24.65 9.55 2.86
C VAL A 137 24.52 8.15 3.49
N PRO A 138 25.13 7.92 4.67
CA PRO A 138 25.03 6.64 5.37
C PRO A 138 23.57 6.26 5.65
N ARG A 139 23.27 4.97 5.53
CA ARG A 139 21.92 4.43 5.66
C ARG A 139 21.22 4.83 6.97
N PHE A 140 21.97 4.88 8.08
CA PHE A 140 21.41 5.17 9.40
C PHE A 140 20.78 6.58 9.47
N VAL A 141 21.27 7.54 8.66
CA VAL A 141 20.76 8.91 8.61
C VAL A 141 19.36 8.90 7.97
N TRP A 142 19.20 8.19 6.85
CA TRP A 142 17.89 8.05 6.20
C TRP A 142 16.89 7.34 7.09
N THR A 143 17.31 6.30 7.81
CA THR A 143 16.42 5.64 8.77
C THR A 143 16.05 6.56 9.93
N LEU A 144 16.98 7.35 10.46
CA LEU A 144 16.68 8.28 11.55
C LEU A 144 15.70 9.39 11.13
N LEU A 145 15.92 9.98 9.95
CA LEU A 145 15.03 11.00 9.39
C LEU A 145 13.64 10.43 9.08
N GLY A 146 13.60 9.23 8.50
CA GLY A 146 12.37 8.47 8.29
C GLY A 146 11.60 8.22 9.58
N SER A 147 12.31 7.78 10.63
CA SER A 147 11.76 7.61 11.98
C SER A 147 11.15 8.88 12.53
N ALA A 148 11.89 9.99 12.49
CA ALA A 148 11.38 11.26 12.96
C ALA A 148 10.13 11.69 12.19
N ALA A 149 10.10 11.50 10.87
CA ALA A 149 8.98 11.87 10.03
C ALA A 149 7.71 11.04 10.33
N TYR A 150 7.80 9.71 10.35
CA TYR A 150 6.61 8.90 10.63
C TYR A 150 6.14 9.02 12.08
N ILE A 151 7.04 9.30 13.05
CA ILE A 151 6.65 9.59 14.44
C ILE A 151 5.87 10.90 14.48
N ALA A 152 6.33 11.95 13.80
CA ALA A 152 5.60 13.22 13.73
C ALA A 152 4.21 13.05 13.12
N VAL A 153 4.09 12.27 12.04
CA VAL A 153 2.80 11.95 11.42
C VAL A 153 1.92 11.12 12.37
N ALA A 154 2.48 10.13 13.07
CA ALA A 154 1.74 9.31 14.03
C ALA A 154 1.19 10.14 15.19
N ILE A 155 1.96 11.09 15.72
CA ILE A 155 1.50 12.03 16.76
C ILE A 155 0.38 12.92 16.23
N ALA A 156 0.50 13.43 15.00
CA ALA A 156 -0.53 14.27 14.40
C ALA A 156 -1.83 13.48 14.10
N GLY A 157 -1.72 12.20 13.75
CA GLY A 157 -2.84 11.33 13.40
C GLY A 157 -3.48 10.58 14.57
N GLU A 158 -2.96 10.70 15.79
CA GLU A 158 -3.43 9.93 16.97
C GLU A 158 -4.94 10.10 17.21
N ASN A 159 -5.43 11.33 17.14
CA ASN A 159 -6.83 11.67 17.45
C ASN A 159 -7.83 11.27 16.35
N SER A 160 -7.36 10.94 15.15
CA SER A 160 -8.19 10.61 13.99
C SER A 160 -7.65 9.41 13.22
N PHE A 161 -7.12 8.43 13.95
CA PHE A 161 -6.34 7.33 13.39
C PHE A 161 -7.07 6.55 12.29
N ALA A 162 -8.35 6.20 12.51
CA ALA A 162 -9.12 5.40 11.55
C ALA A 162 -9.32 6.14 10.21
N ALA A 163 -9.80 7.39 10.26
CA ALA A 163 -10.01 8.25 9.09
C ALA A 163 -8.71 8.49 8.30
N VAL A 164 -7.63 8.79 9.03
CA VAL A 164 -6.31 9.00 8.43
C VAL A 164 -5.80 7.72 7.77
N LEU A 165 -5.95 6.58 8.44
CA LEU A 165 -5.51 5.29 7.92
C LEU A 165 -6.25 4.92 6.64
N GLU A 166 -7.57 5.03 6.62
CA GLU A 166 -8.39 4.75 5.44
C GLU A 166 -7.97 5.62 4.24
N SER A 167 -7.91 6.95 4.46
CA SER A 167 -7.50 7.89 3.43
C SER A 167 -6.08 7.61 2.90
N PHE A 168 -5.17 7.25 3.80
CA PHE A 168 -3.79 6.95 3.45
C PHE A 168 -3.67 5.66 2.64
N LEU A 169 -4.39 4.60 3.02
CA LEU A 169 -4.42 3.32 2.31
C LEU A 169 -4.97 3.48 0.89
N SER A 170 -6.02 4.28 0.71
CA SER A 170 -6.57 4.58 -0.62
C SER A 170 -5.55 5.33 -1.49
N ILE A 171 -4.88 6.34 -0.96
CA ILE A 171 -3.81 7.07 -1.67
C ILE A 171 -2.66 6.13 -2.08
N ILE A 172 -2.24 5.20 -1.20
CA ILE A 172 -1.25 4.17 -1.54
C ILE A 172 -1.71 3.36 -2.75
N GLY A 173 -2.98 2.96 -2.79
CA GLY A 173 -3.57 2.27 -3.94
C GLY A 173 -3.50 3.12 -5.21
N TYR A 174 -3.86 4.40 -5.13
CA TYR A 174 -3.91 5.29 -6.30
C TYR A 174 -2.58 5.49 -7.00
N TYR A 175 -1.47 5.39 -6.25
CA TYR A 175 -0.12 5.49 -6.79
C TYR A 175 0.47 4.12 -7.14
N THR A 176 0.37 3.15 -6.23
CA THR A 176 1.09 1.88 -6.36
C THR A 176 0.50 1.02 -7.48
N THR A 177 -0.81 1.10 -7.71
CA THR A 177 -1.46 0.39 -8.81
C THR A 177 -0.94 0.83 -10.19
N PRO A 178 -0.96 2.12 -10.54
CA PRO A 178 -0.29 2.63 -11.74
C PRO A 178 1.18 2.25 -11.84
N PHE A 179 1.92 2.35 -10.72
CA PHE A 179 3.34 2.04 -10.70
C PHE A 179 3.59 0.59 -11.12
N LEU A 180 2.89 -0.37 -10.52
CA LEU A 180 3.00 -1.79 -10.87
C LEU A 180 2.55 -2.05 -12.31
N ALA A 181 1.49 -1.38 -12.76
CA ALA A 181 1.02 -1.52 -14.15
C ALA A 181 2.06 -1.03 -15.15
N CYS A 182 2.67 0.13 -14.91
CA CYS A 182 3.73 0.68 -15.75
C CYS A 182 4.96 -0.24 -15.76
N VAL A 183 5.37 -0.77 -14.60
CA VAL A 183 6.48 -1.73 -14.50
C VAL A 183 6.17 -3.02 -15.26
N ALA A 184 4.95 -3.56 -15.13
CA ALA A 184 4.52 -4.75 -15.85
C ALA A 184 4.49 -4.51 -17.38
N ILE A 185 3.95 -3.38 -17.83
CA ILE A 185 3.93 -3.02 -19.26
C ILE A 185 5.35 -2.86 -19.79
N GLU A 186 6.22 -2.15 -19.08
CA GLU A 186 7.62 -2.01 -19.46
C GLU A 186 8.31 -3.38 -19.55
N HIS A 187 8.08 -4.27 -18.57
CA HIS A 187 8.64 -5.62 -18.53
C HIS A 187 8.16 -6.51 -19.69
N PHE A 188 6.85 -6.60 -19.90
CA PHE A 188 6.24 -7.55 -20.85
C PHE A 188 6.17 -7.00 -22.28
N LEU A 189 5.78 -5.75 -22.47
CA LEU A 189 5.54 -5.17 -23.79
C LEU A 189 6.81 -4.57 -24.41
N PHE A 190 7.53 -3.72 -23.67
CA PHE A 190 8.65 -2.95 -24.23
C PHE A 190 10.00 -3.67 -24.13
N ARG A 191 10.31 -4.26 -22.97
CA ARG A 191 11.60 -4.94 -22.69
C ARG A 191 11.56 -6.45 -22.93
N LYS A 192 10.37 -7.06 -22.97
CA LYS A 192 10.16 -8.50 -23.17
C LYS A 192 11.03 -9.37 -22.25
N GLY A 193 11.17 -8.94 -21.00
CA GLY A 193 11.96 -9.62 -19.97
C GLY A 193 13.49 -9.49 -20.09
N LYS A 194 14.01 -8.65 -21.00
CA LYS A 194 15.46 -8.42 -21.15
C LYS A 194 15.89 -7.14 -20.43
N TYR A 195 16.85 -7.28 -19.52
CA TYR A 195 17.44 -6.16 -18.77
C TYR A 195 18.96 -6.19 -18.92
N PRO A 196 19.57 -5.22 -19.60
CA PRO A 196 21.01 -5.04 -19.56
C PRO A 196 21.40 -4.56 -18.15
N LEU A 197 22.05 -5.44 -17.39
CA LEU A 197 22.42 -5.16 -16.00
C LEU A 197 23.52 -4.10 -15.88
N GLU A 198 24.29 -3.85 -16.95
CA GLU A 198 25.38 -2.87 -16.96
C GLU A 198 24.86 -1.43 -17.11
N ASP A 199 23.65 -1.28 -17.64
CA ASP A 199 23.03 0.01 -17.99
C ASP A 199 22.25 0.64 -16.83
N TRP A 200 22.18 -0.03 -15.68
CA TRP A 200 21.29 0.35 -14.57
C TRP A 200 21.55 1.74 -13.99
N ASN A 201 22.78 2.26 -14.11
CA ASN A 201 23.20 3.57 -13.62
C ASN A 201 23.75 4.47 -14.74
N ASN A 202 23.28 4.27 -15.97
CA ASN A 202 23.71 5.05 -17.12
C ASN A 202 22.56 5.90 -17.68
N MET A 203 22.62 7.22 -17.42
CA MET A 203 21.61 8.18 -17.90
C MET A 203 21.55 8.26 -19.44
N ASP A 204 22.59 7.81 -20.14
CA ASP A 204 22.65 7.81 -21.61
C ASP A 204 21.96 6.61 -22.27
N VAL A 205 21.36 5.72 -21.50
CA VAL A 205 20.63 4.56 -22.04
C VAL A 205 19.28 4.38 -21.36
N LEU A 206 19.11 4.95 -20.16
CA LEU A 206 17.84 4.95 -19.46
C LEU A 206 16.81 5.86 -20.15
N PRO A 207 15.53 5.46 -20.18
CA PRO A 207 14.46 6.32 -20.66
C PRO A 207 14.32 7.54 -19.74
N TYR A 208 13.97 8.69 -20.33
CA TYR A 208 13.84 9.96 -19.61
C TYR A 208 12.74 9.95 -18.55
N GLY A 209 11.83 8.97 -18.60
CA GLY A 209 10.76 8.82 -17.61
C GLY A 209 9.55 9.70 -17.89
N ILE A 210 9.46 10.30 -19.08
CA ILE A 210 8.32 11.14 -19.47
C ILE A 210 7.03 10.32 -19.47
N ALA A 211 7.11 9.07 -19.96
CA ALA A 211 5.98 8.15 -19.91
C ALA A 211 5.54 7.83 -18.47
N GLY A 212 6.49 7.66 -17.55
CA GLY A 212 6.19 7.41 -16.14
C GLY A 212 5.53 8.61 -15.46
N ILE A 213 6.04 9.82 -15.70
CA ILE A 213 5.44 11.06 -15.17
C ILE A 213 4.04 11.26 -15.74
N ALA A 214 3.84 11.09 -17.05
CA ALA A 214 2.53 11.21 -17.69
C ALA A 214 1.53 10.19 -17.12
N ALA A 215 1.96 8.94 -16.93
CA ALA A 215 1.13 7.90 -16.33
C ALA A 215 0.76 8.22 -14.87
N LEU A 216 1.69 8.77 -14.10
CA LEU A 216 1.45 9.19 -12.72
C LEU A 216 0.44 10.35 -12.64
N VAL A 217 0.61 11.38 -13.46
CA VAL A 217 -0.33 12.51 -13.52
C VAL A 217 -1.72 12.01 -13.89
N MET A 218 -1.82 11.18 -14.94
CA MET A 218 -3.10 10.64 -15.40
C MET A 218 -3.72 9.67 -14.39
N ALA A 219 -2.90 8.94 -13.61
CA ALA A 219 -3.39 8.14 -12.51
C ALA A 219 -4.11 9.00 -11.46
N PHE A 220 -3.51 10.09 -11.01
CA PHE A 220 -4.15 10.99 -10.04
C PHE A 220 -5.39 11.68 -10.62
N VAL A 221 -5.41 11.99 -11.92
CA VAL A 221 -6.64 12.44 -12.58
C VAL A 221 -7.73 11.37 -12.48
N GLY A 222 -7.40 10.11 -12.77
CA GLY A 222 -8.31 8.97 -12.60
C GLY A 222 -8.81 8.82 -11.15
N ALA A 223 -7.91 8.90 -10.17
CA ALA A 223 -8.25 8.86 -8.75
C ALA A 223 -9.22 9.98 -8.36
N VAL A 224 -8.91 11.24 -8.69
CA VAL A 224 -9.75 12.40 -8.33
C VAL A 224 -11.13 12.35 -9.01
N LEU A 225 -11.27 11.65 -10.13
CA LEU A 225 -12.59 11.46 -10.74
C LEU A 225 -13.43 10.40 -10.03
N ALA A 226 -12.80 9.38 -9.41
CA ALA A 226 -13.46 8.17 -8.96
C ALA A 226 -13.30 7.82 -7.47
N MET A 227 -12.53 8.59 -6.72
CA MET A 227 -12.32 8.38 -5.28
C MET A 227 -13.57 8.73 -4.47
N ASP A 228 -13.73 8.01 -3.37
CA ASP A 228 -14.78 8.15 -2.38
C ASP A 228 -14.13 8.22 -1.00
N GLN A 229 -13.70 9.43 -0.64
CA GLN A 229 -12.91 9.69 0.56
C GLN A 229 -13.66 10.68 1.45
N GLU A 230 -13.42 10.65 2.76
CA GLU A 230 -14.09 11.54 3.72
C GLU A 230 -13.96 13.03 3.35
N TRP A 231 -12.83 13.41 2.75
CA TRP A 231 -12.53 14.79 2.36
C TRP A 231 -12.99 15.14 0.94
N TYR A 232 -13.27 14.15 0.07
CA TYR A 232 -13.67 14.41 -1.31
C TYR A 232 -14.36 13.22 -1.98
N HIS A 233 -15.46 13.51 -2.68
CA HIS A 233 -16.20 12.56 -3.49
C HIS A 233 -16.12 12.89 -5.00
N GLY A 234 -15.51 11.98 -5.76
CA GLY A 234 -15.36 12.06 -7.20
C GLY A 234 -16.69 12.07 -7.95
N VAL A 235 -16.68 12.63 -9.17
CA VAL A 235 -17.87 12.66 -10.04
C VAL A 235 -18.35 11.26 -10.42
N VAL A 236 -17.43 10.31 -10.57
CA VAL A 236 -17.74 8.90 -10.87
C VAL A 236 -18.25 8.19 -9.62
N SER A 237 -17.63 8.40 -8.45
CA SER A 237 -18.15 7.83 -7.19
C SER A 237 -19.60 8.30 -6.95
N ARG A 238 -19.88 9.60 -7.06
CA ARG A 238 -21.22 10.17 -6.87
C ARG A 238 -22.28 9.65 -7.84
N ALA A 239 -21.87 9.15 -9.01
CA ALA A 239 -22.77 8.54 -9.97
C ALA A 239 -23.21 7.12 -9.55
N VAL A 240 -22.43 6.45 -8.69
CA VAL A 240 -22.78 5.16 -8.09
C VAL A 240 -23.77 5.40 -6.95
N LYS A 241 -25.02 4.96 -7.14
CA LYS A 241 -26.10 5.11 -6.15
C LYS A 241 -26.32 3.80 -5.36
N PRO A 242 -26.68 3.88 -4.07
CA PRO A 242 -27.00 5.08 -3.30
C PRO A 242 -25.79 5.79 -2.67
N ASP A 243 -24.74 5.06 -2.30
CA ASP A 243 -23.77 5.53 -1.29
C ASP A 243 -22.38 5.92 -1.85
N GLY A 244 -22.18 5.91 -3.16
CA GLY A 244 -20.84 6.03 -3.75
C GLY A 244 -20.04 4.72 -3.65
N ALA A 245 -18.88 4.66 -4.29
CA ALA A 245 -17.98 3.51 -4.17
C ALA A 245 -16.53 3.94 -4.39
N GLU A 246 -15.61 3.40 -3.60
CA GLU A 246 -14.19 3.69 -3.73
C GLU A 246 -13.61 2.96 -4.96
N LEU A 247 -13.52 3.70 -6.08
CA LEU A 247 -13.07 3.20 -7.38
C LEU A 247 -11.77 3.86 -7.87
N GLY A 248 -11.16 4.70 -7.04
CA GLY A 248 -10.01 5.52 -7.42
C GLY A 248 -8.84 4.68 -7.94
N TRP A 249 -8.53 3.55 -7.29
CA TRP A 249 -7.41 2.69 -7.70
C TRP A 249 -7.62 2.04 -9.08
N ILE A 250 -8.86 1.70 -9.44
CA ILE A 250 -9.20 1.13 -10.76
C ILE A 250 -9.09 2.20 -11.84
N PHE A 251 -9.60 3.41 -11.58
CA PHE A 251 -9.50 4.50 -12.53
C PHE A 251 -8.05 4.99 -12.68
N SER A 252 -7.28 5.02 -11.59
CA SER A 252 -5.83 5.24 -11.63
C SER A 252 -5.15 4.24 -12.55
N LEU A 253 -5.48 2.95 -12.45
CA LEU A 253 -4.97 1.91 -13.34
C LEU A 253 -5.30 2.21 -14.80
N ILE A 254 -6.58 2.41 -15.12
CA ILE A 254 -7.04 2.59 -16.51
C ILE A 254 -6.37 3.82 -17.13
N PHE A 255 -6.43 4.96 -16.45
CA PHE A 255 -5.89 6.22 -16.97
C PHE A 255 -4.37 6.15 -17.11
N SER A 256 -3.67 5.54 -16.14
CA SER A 256 -2.23 5.36 -16.23
C SER A 256 -1.82 4.48 -17.42
N VAL A 257 -2.52 3.37 -17.68
CA VAL A 257 -2.22 2.46 -18.79
C VAL A 257 -2.48 3.11 -20.15
N VAL A 258 -3.62 3.79 -20.28
CA VAL A 258 -4.00 4.52 -21.50
C VAL A 258 -3.01 5.63 -21.81
N ALA A 259 -2.44 6.30 -20.80
CA ALA A 259 -1.41 7.31 -20.98
C ALA A 259 -0.01 6.71 -21.24
N PHE A 260 0.37 5.68 -20.47
CA PHE A 260 1.71 5.11 -20.47
C PHE A 260 2.06 4.48 -21.82
N ILE A 261 1.17 3.65 -22.37
CA ILE A 261 1.44 2.90 -23.62
C ILE A 261 1.79 3.83 -24.80
N PRO A 262 0.94 4.82 -25.18
CA PRO A 262 1.24 5.69 -26.31
C PRO A 262 2.45 6.59 -26.03
N VAL A 263 2.56 7.17 -24.83
CA VAL A 263 3.69 8.06 -24.51
C VAL A 263 5.01 7.30 -24.52
N ARG A 264 5.04 6.07 -23.99
CA ARG A 264 6.24 5.21 -24.02
C ARG A 264 6.60 4.80 -25.44
N TYR A 265 5.62 4.51 -26.29
CA TYR A 265 5.87 4.23 -27.70
C TYR A 265 6.49 5.44 -28.42
N LEU A 266 5.97 6.64 -28.18
CA LEU A 266 6.52 7.88 -28.73
C LEU A 266 7.92 8.17 -28.18
N GLU A 267 8.13 8.03 -26.87
CA GLU A 267 9.43 8.22 -26.21
C GLU A 267 10.49 7.32 -26.86
N LYS A 268 10.18 6.03 -27.05
CA LYS A 268 11.07 5.09 -27.72
C LYS A 268 11.31 5.45 -29.19
N LYS A 269 10.29 5.92 -29.90
CA LYS A 269 10.38 6.31 -31.32
C LYS A 269 11.27 7.54 -31.52
N TYR A 270 11.17 8.54 -30.65
CA TYR A 270 11.88 9.81 -30.81
C TYR A 270 13.25 9.85 -30.13
N THR A 271 13.43 9.13 -29.02
CA THR A 271 14.68 9.15 -28.25
C THR A 271 15.55 7.93 -28.50
N GLY A 272 14.99 6.86 -29.07
CA GLY A 272 15.66 5.57 -29.22
C GLY A 272 15.83 4.80 -27.89
N ARG A 273 15.32 5.33 -26.78
CA ARG A 273 15.46 4.80 -25.41
C ARG A 273 14.09 4.46 -24.79
#